data_AF-A0A5C7Q021-F1
#
_entry.id   AF-A0A5C7Q021-F1
#
_cell.length_a   1.000
_cell.length_b   1.000
_cell.length_c   1.000
_cell.angle_alpha   90.00
_cell.angle_beta   90.00
_cell.angle_gamma   90.00
#
_symmetry.space_group_name_H-M   'P 1'
#
loop_
_entity.id
_entity.type
_entity.pdbx_description
1 polymer ?
#
loop_
_entity_poly.entity_id
_entity_poly.type
_entity_poly.pdbx_seq_one_letter_code
_entity_poly.pdbx_strand_id
1 'polypeptide(L)'
;MARLRTRYNDELKAKLKEELGLDNVMQIPRITKITINMGVGAASQDKKLLEGAVSDMQLIAGQKPVVTHARKSIAGFKIREGWPIGCKVTLRGDRMYEFLD
;
A
#
# COMPACT_ATOMS: atom_id res chain seq x y z
N MET A 1 7.89 19.07 1.98
CA MET A 1 8.22 17.80 2.68
C MET A 1 7.02 17.41 3.51
N ALA A 2 6.62 16.14 3.48
CA ALA A 2 5.52 15.66 4.32
C ALA A 2 5.83 15.87 5.81
N ARG A 3 4.88 16.40 6.59
CA ARG A 3 5.05 16.72 8.02
C ARG A 3 5.62 15.53 8.81
N LEU A 4 5.07 14.35 8.55
CA LEU A 4 5.44 13.11 9.21
C LEU A 4 6.87 12.65 8.86
N ARG A 5 7.36 12.98 7.65
CA ARG A 5 8.75 12.70 7.23
C ARG A 5 9.74 13.59 7.96
N THR A 6 9.42 14.87 8.15
CA THR A 6 10.24 15.81 8.93
C THR A 6 10.31 15.37 10.39
N ARG A 7 9.16 15.09 11.01
CA ARG A 7 9.09 14.56 12.38
C ARG A 7 9.87 13.26 12.56
N TYR A 8 9.85 12.38 11.56
CA TYR A 8 10.65 11.15 11.59
C TYR A 8 12.15 11.44 11.61
N ASN A 9 12.64 12.33 10.75
CA ASN A 9 14.07 12.64 10.64
C ASN A 9 14.60 13.41 11.85
N ASP A 10 13.82 14.36 12.37
CA ASP A 10 14.30 15.32 13.37
C ASP A 10 14.12 14.81 14.81
N GLU A 11 13.00 14.12 15.10
CA GLU A 11 12.67 13.70 16.46
C GLU A 11 12.75 12.17 16.64
N LEU A 12 12.07 11.41 15.79
CA LEU A 12 11.88 9.98 16.02
C LEU A 12 13.15 9.17 15.76
N LYS A 13 13.98 9.59 14.80
CA LYS A 13 15.21 8.89 14.45
C LYS A 13 16.21 8.86 15.61
N ALA A 14 16.36 9.97 16.34
CA ALA A 14 17.22 10.04 17.51
C ALA A 14 16.69 9.18 18.66
N LYS A 15 15.38 9.31 18.97
CA LYS A 15 14.71 8.51 20.01
C LYS A 15 14.82 7.01 19.74
N LEU A 16 14.56 6.58 18.51
CA LEU A 16 14.67 5.17 18.11
C LEU A 16 16.10 4.64 18.23
N LYS A 17 17.12 5.47 17.98
CA LYS A 17 18.51 5.06 18.13
C LYS A 17 18.85 4.80 19.60
N GLU A 18 18.40 5.68 20.50
CA GLU A 18 18.63 5.57 21.95
C GLU A 18 17.83 4.41 22.55
N GLU A 19 16.52 4.31 22.27
CA GLU A 19 15.65 3.26 22.80
C GLU A 19 16.05 1.85 22.36
N LEU A 20 16.52 1.70 21.12
CA LEU A 20 16.94 0.41 20.56
C LEU A 20 18.44 0.13 20.74
N GLY A 21 19.20 1.05 21.35
CA GLY A 21 20.64 0.88 21.59
C GLY A 21 21.46 0.63 20.30
N LEU A 22 21.12 1.32 19.21
CA LEU A 22 21.71 1.05 17.89
C LEU A 22 23.02 1.84 17.70
N ASP A 23 24.11 1.12 17.40
CA ASP A 23 25.42 1.72 17.16
C ASP A 23 25.47 2.52 15.85
N ASN A 24 24.78 2.01 14.82
CA ASN A 24 24.82 2.57 13.47
C ASN A 24 23.52 3.29 13.10
N VAL A 25 23.65 4.51 12.56
CA VAL A 25 22.52 5.32 12.06
C VAL A 25 21.73 4.62 10.95
N MET A 26 22.38 3.73 10.18
CA MET A 26 21.73 2.97 9.11
C MET A 26 20.88 1.78 9.60
N GLN A 27 21.00 1.39 10.88
CA GLN A 27 20.17 0.35 11.48
C GLN A 27 18.79 0.86 11.91
N ILE A 28 18.60 2.19 11.95
CA ILE A 28 17.37 2.78 12.46
C ILE A 28 16.20 2.36 11.56
N PRO A 29 15.13 1.76 12.12
CA PRO A 29 13.99 1.30 11.34
C PRO A 29 13.32 2.44 10.60
N ARG A 30 13.04 2.22 9.30
CA ARG A 30 12.35 3.18 8.43
C ARG A 30 11.18 2.53 7.73
N ILE A 31 10.15 3.31 7.45
CA ILE A 31 9.03 2.87 6.62
C ILE A 31 9.52 2.83 5.17
N THR A 32 9.46 1.66 4.53
CA THR A 32 9.97 1.47 3.16
C THR A 32 8.88 1.66 2.10
N LYS A 33 7.67 1.20 2.39
CA LYS A 33 6.49 1.32 1.53
C LYS A 33 5.22 1.08 2.34
N ILE A 34 4.13 1.69 1.91
CA ILE A 34 2.76 1.33 2.32
C ILE A 34 2.06 0.73 1.11
N THR A 35 1.47 -0.45 1.27
CA THR A 35 0.69 -1.09 0.20
C THR A 35 -0.76 -1.15 0.64
N ILE A 36 -1.63 -0.44 -0.08
CA ILE A 36 -3.07 -0.48 0.14
C ILE A 36 -3.62 -1.48 -0.87
N ASN A 37 -4.44 -2.42 -0.41
CA ASN A 37 -4.99 -3.48 -1.24
C ASN A 37 -6.48 -3.62 -0.96
N MET A 38 -7.27 -3.70 -2.03
CA MET A 38 -8.70 -3.93 -1.96
C MET A 38 -9.02 -5.18 -2.76
N GLY A 39 -9.48 -6.22 -2.06
CA GLY A 39 -9.96 -7.44 -2.68
C GLY A 39 -11.41 -7.25 -3.11
N VAL A 40 -11.69 -7.38 -4.39
CA VAL A 40 -13.04 -7.27 -4.96
C VAL A 40 -13.37 -8.62 -5.58
N GLY A 41 -13.67 -9.62 -4.74
CA GLY A 41 -13.93 -10.99 -5.23
C GLY A 41 -15.11 -11.08 -6.20
N ALA A 42 -16.10 -10.19 -6.06
CA ALA A 42 -17.24 -10.04 -6.97
C ALA A 42 -16.86 -9.43 -8.34
N ALA A 43 -15.66 -8.85 -8.48
CA ALA A 43 -15.17 -8.28 -9.74
C ALA A 43 -15.02 -9.32 -10.86
N SER A 44 -14.90 -10.60 -10.49
CA SER A 44 -14.91 -11.70 -11.45
C SER A 44 -16.23 -11.82 -12.22
N GLN A 45 -17.34 -11.39 -11.61
CA GLN A 45 -18.68 -11.44 -12.19
C GLN A 45 -19.11 -10.08 -12.75
N ASP A 46 -18.72 -8.98 -12.10
CA ASP A 46 -19.03 -7.62 -12.55
C ASP A 46 -17.79 -6.73 -12.61
N LYS A 47 -17.37 -6.40 -13.84
CA LYS A 47 -16.23 -5.51 -14.10
C LYS A 47 -16.46 -4.08 -13.59
N LYS A 48 -17.70 -3.61 -13.48
CA LYS A 48 -18.01 -2.24 -13.02
C LYS A 48 -17.63 -2.05 -11.55
N LEU A 49 -17.77 -3.09 -10.72
CA LEU A 49 -17.33 -3.05 -9.32
C LEU A 49 -15.82 -2.87 -9.20
N LEU A 50 -15.06 -3.47 -10.13
CA LEU A 50 -13.61 -3.26 -10.19
C LEU A 50 -13.27 -1.82 -10.57
N GLU A 51 -13.95 -1.26 -11.57
CA GLU A 51 -13.73 0.12 -12.03
C GLU A 51 -14.05 1.13 -10.92
N GLY A 52 -15.14 0.93 -10.17
CA GLY A 52 -15.46 1.73 -8.98
C GLY A 52 -14.36 1.64 -7.92
N ALA A 53 -13.95 0.43 -7.56
CA ALA A 53 -12.87 0.22 -6.58
C ALA A 53 -11.53 0.84 -7.01
N VAL A 54 -11.23 0.82 -8.32
CA VAL A 54 -10.04 1.48 -8.89
C VAL A 54 -10.15 2.99 -8.76
N SER A 55 -11.32 3.57 -9.05
CA SER A 55 -11.58 5.00 -8.91
C SER A 55 -11.45 5.45 -7.45
N ASP A 56 -12.08 4.74 -6.52
CA ASP A 56 -12.05 5.06 -5.10
C ASP A 56 -10.61 4.97 -4.54
N MET A 57 -9.89 3.91 -4.88
CA MET A 57 -8.50 3.76 -4.45
C MET A 57 -7.59 4.82 -5.07
N GLN A 58 -7.86 5.25 -6.30
CA GLN A 58 -7.12 6.35 -6.92
C GLN A 58 -7.35 7.67 -6.20
N LEU A 59 -8.59 7.96 -5.78
CA LEU A 59 -8.94 9.14 -5.01
C LEU A 59 -8.29 9.11 -3.62
N ILE A 60 -8.35 7.98 -2.93
CA ILE A 60 -7.79 7.81 -1.58
C ILE A 60 -6.25 7.91 -1.60
N ALA A 61 -5.59 7.22 -2.53
CA ALA A 61 -4.14 7.11 -2.54
C ALA A 61 -3.43 8.20 -3.36
N GLY A 62 -4.17 9.03 -4.10
CA GLY A 62 -3.61 10.02 -5.03
C GLY A 62 -2.75 9.41 -6.15
N GLN A 63 -2.88 8.10 -6.38
CA GLN A 63 -2.07 7.34 -7.33
C GLN A 63 -2.91 6.26 -7.99
N LYS A 64 -2.78 6.13 -9.32
CA LYS A 64 -3.48 5.10 -10.09
C LYS A 64 -3.11 3.70 -9.57
N PRO A 65 -4.09 2.90 -9.11
CA PRO A 65 -3.83 1.56 -8.59
C PRO A 65 -3.62 0.56 -9.72
N VAL A 66 -2.95 -0.55 -9.38
CA VAL A 66 -2.70 -1.68 -10.27
C VAL A 66 -3.74 -2.76 -10.01
N VAL A 67 -4.39 -3.24 -11.06
CA VAL A 67 -5.35 -4.37 -10.98
C VAL A 67 -4.59 -5.65 -10.68
N THR A 68 -5.03 -6.38 -9.65
CA THR A 68 -4.47 -7.66 -9.25
C THR A 68 -5.23 -8.80 -9.92
N HIS A 69 -4.49 -9.74 -10.47
CA HIS A 69 -5.03 -10.89 -11.18
C HIS A 69 -4.81 -12.17 -10.36
N ALA A 70 -5.72 -13.12 -10.49
CA ALA A 70 -5.62 -14.42 -9.84
C ALA A 70 -4.43 -15.21 -10.41
N ARG A 71 -3.53 -15.69 -9.54
CA ARG A 71 -2.37 -16.50 -9.93
C ARG A 71 -2.69 -17.95 -10.24
N LYS A 72 -3.80 -18.46 -9.70
CA LYS A 72 -4.24 -19.84 -9.85
C LYS A 72 -5.76 -19.87 -9.91
N SER A 73 -6.30 -20.87 -10.59
CA SER A 73 -7.74 -21.17 -10.57
C SER A 73 -8.11 -21.84 -9.25
N ILE A 74 -9.20 -21.39 -8.61
CA ILE A 74 -9.72 -21.97 -7.37
C ILE A 74 -11.23 -22.17 -7.52
N ALA A 75 -11.65 -23.43 -7.62
CA ALA A 75 -13.06 -23.79 -7.86
C ALA A 75 -13.99 -23.34 -6.72
N GLY A 76 -13.53 -23.40 -5.46
CA GLY A 76 -14.33 -22.98 -4.30
C GLY A 76 -14.71 -21.50 -4.32
N PHE A 77 -13.89 -20.64 -4.92
CA PHE A 77 -14.18 -19.22 -5.11
C PHE A 77 -14.72 -18.90 -6.50
N LYS A 78 -14.88 -19.91 -7.37
CA LYS A 78 -15.29 -19.76 -8.78
C LYS A 78 -14.37 -18.80 -9.56
N ILE A 79 -13.08 -18.75 -9.21
CA ILE A 79 -12.07 -17.88 -9.85
C ILE A 79 -11.21 -18.69 -10.80
N ARG A 80 -10.93 -18.15 -11.99
CA ARG A 80 -9.94 -18.69 -12.94
C ARG A 80 -8.65 -17.88 -12.91
N GLU A 81 -7.55 -18.55 -13.24
CA GLU A 81 -6.25 -17.90 -13.42
C GLU A 81 -6.33 -16.76 -14.44
N GLY A 82 -5.64 -15.66 -14.14
CA GLY A 82 -5.64 -14.45 -14.96
C GLY A 82 -6.87 -13.55 -14.80
N TRP A 83 -7.86 -13.91 -13.99
CA TRP A 83 -9.03 -13.04 -13.75
C TRP A 83 -8.70 -11.86 -12.84
N PRO A 84 -9.23 -10.66 -13.12
CA PRO A 84 -9.09 -9.51 -12.23
C PRO A 84 -9.92 -9.72 -10.97
N ILE A 85 -9.28 -9.62 -9.80
CA ILE A 85 -9.89 -9.93 -8.50
C ILE A 85 -9.76 -8.80 -7.48
N GLY A 86 -9.11 -7.69 -7.86
CA GLY A 86 -8.95 -6.55 -6.99
C GLY A 86 -8.00 -5.52 -7.56
N CYS A 87 -7.64 -4.56 -6.71
CA CYS A 87 -6.69 -3.51 -7.03
C CYS A 87 -5.78 -3.24 -5.84
N LYS A 88 -4.56 -2.80 -6.11
CA LYS A 88 -3.60 -2.38 -5.08
C LYS A 88 -2.81 -1.18 -5.54
N VAL A 89 -2.36 -0.37 -4.59
CA VAL A 89 -1.42 0.72 -4.80
C VAL A 89 -0.25 0.55 -3.84
N THR A 90 0.95 0.92 -4.28
CA THR A 90 2.14 0.92 -3.42
C THR A 90 2.72 2.30 -3.39
N LEU A 91 2.60 2.94 -2.23
CA LEU A 91 3.10 4.28 -1.95
C LEU A 91 4.51 4.17 -1.37
N ARG A 92 5.40 5.04 -1.85
CA ARG A 92 6.80 5.16 -1.40
C ARG A 92 7.18 6.64 -1.34
N GLY A 93 8.23 6.95 -0.59
CA GLY A 93 8.74 8.33 -0.50
C GLY A 93 7.72 9.26 0.14
N ASP A 94 7.57 10.47 -0.39
CA ASP A 94 6.71 11.50 0.21
C ASP A 94 5.22 11.12 0.22
N ARG A 95 4.69 10.56 -0.89
CA ARG A 95 3.28 10.11 -0.96
C ARG A 95 2.90 9.08 0.10
N MET A 96 3.88 8.28 0.54
CA MET A 96 3.67 7.32 1.62
C MET A 96 3.52 8.01 2.98
N TYR A 97 4.33 9.04 3.24
CA TYR A 97 4.23 9.83 4.46
C TYR A 97 3.01 10.74 4.46
N GLU A 98 2.60 11.27 3.31
CA GLU A 98 1.37 12.05 3.15
C GLU A 98 0.12 11.19 3.34
N PHE A 99 0.14 9.93 2.90
CA PHE A 99 -0.98 9.01 3.14
C PHE A 99 -1.04 8.51 4.60
N LEU A 100 0.09 8.53 5.31
CA LEU A 100 0.18 8.10 6.71
C LEU A 100 -0.23 9.20 7.70
N ASP A 101 -0.15 10.46 7.28
CA ASP A 101 -0.56 11.64 8.06
C ASP A 101 -2.08 11.85 7.95
#